data_AF-A0A943HKM3-F1
#
_entry.id   AF-A0A943HKM3-F1
#
_cell.length_a   1.000
_cell.length_b   1.000
_cell.length_c   1.000
_cell.angle_alpha   90.00
_cell.angle_beta   90.00
_cell.angle_gamma   90.00
#
_symmetry.space_group_name_H-M   'P 1'
#
loop_
_entity.id
_entity.type
_entity.pdbx_description
1 polymer ?
#
loop_
_entity_poly.entity_id
_entity_poly.type
_entity_poly.pdbx_seq_one_letter_code
_entity_poly.pdbx_strand_id
1 'polypeptide(L)'
;MQKLFSLDGRLVKILTRLTDIIILNTLFIVCCLPVLTIGASLTALATMWHRLLKGEDTDLVFHFFRLFRTNFKQATVIWLTCLGLSALLYLDYCLFSNTAFLNEYGIWILLPFFVLLCGGMTLIFPYIGLFEDPTRKVCLNSFLIALLNPIQTIFLVFFNLAVVYISLSSPERLLTAIYLFTFGGFALWSFLNVRLTDQIFSKIQEGGVFEK
;
A
#
# COMPACT_ATOMS: atom_id res chain seq x y z
N MET A 1 -16.62 -8.42 36.09
CA MET A 1 -15.93 -9.18 35.02
C MET A 1 -16.82 -9.58 33.83
N GLN A 2 -18.15 -9.49 33.91
CA GLN A 2 -19.06 -9.78 32.76
C GLN A 2 -19.03 -8.73 31.63
N LYS A 3 -18.52 -7.52 31.88
CA LYS A 3 -18.37 -6.45 30.86
C LYS A 3 -17.16 -6.64 29.90
N LEU A 4 -16.25 -7.56 30.21
CA LEU A 4 -15.10 -7.87 29.36
C LEU A 4 -15.44 -8.88 28.26
N PHE A 5 -16.44 -9.75 28.49
CA PHE A 5 -16.93 -10.77 27.55
C PHE A 5 -18.34 -10.50 27.01
N SER A 6 -18.96 -9.37 27.36
CA SER A 6 -20.17 -8.93 26.64
C SER A 6 -19.80 -8.65 25.17
N LEU A 7 -20.71 -8.92 24.22
CA LEU A 7 -20.49 -8.67 22.79
C LEU A 7 -20.11 -7.20 22.47
N ASP A 8 -20.36 -6.26 23.37
CA ASP A 8 -19.92 -4.85 23.32
C ASP A 8 -18.57 -4.55 24.01
N GLY A 9 -17.89 -5.57 24.53
CA GLY A 9 -16.64 -5.44 25.26
C GLY A 9 -15.48 -5.01 24.36
N ARG A 10 -14.57 -4.19 24.89
CA ARG A 10 -13.33 -3.78 24.22
C ARG A 10 -12.50 -4.98 23.73
N LEU A 11 -12.60 -6.13 24.41
CA LEU A 11 -11.93 -7.37 24.02
C LEU A 11 -12.51 -7.99 22.75
N VAL A 12 -13.84 -8.04 22.62
CA VAL A 12 -14.49 -8.59 21.43
C VAL A 12 -14.10 -7.78 20.20
N LYS A 13 -14.09 -6.44 20.30
CA LYS A 13 -13.64 -5.56 19.20
C LYS A 13 -12.17 -5.82 18.79
N ILE A 14 -11.29 -6.09 19.75
CA ILE A 14 -9.88 -6.43 19.45
C ILE A 14 -9.80 -7.79 18.77
N LEU A 15 -10.55 -8.79 19.25
CA LEU A 15 -10.58 -10.13 18.66
C LEU A 15 -11.16 -10.12 17.25
N THR A 16 -12.22 -9.34 17.00
CA THR A 16 -12.77 -9.14 15.64
C THR A 16 -11.71 -8.52 14.73
N ARG A 17 -11.02 -7.46 15.18
CA ARG A 17 -9.92 -6.86 14.41
C ARG A 17 -8.79 -7.83 14.12
N LEU A 18 -8.40 -8.66 15.08
CA LEU A 18 -7.38 -9.70 14.88
C LEU A 18 -7.84 -10.74 13.86
N THR A 19 -9.12 -11.11 13.88
CA THR A 19 -9.71 -12.03 12.91
C THR A 19 -9.70 -11.41 11.51
N ASP A 20 -10.09 -10.14 11.37
CA ASP A 20 -10.03 -9.41 10.10
C ASP A 20 -8.60 -9.40 9.52
N ILE A 21 -7.60 -9.13 10.38
CA ILE A 21 -6.18 -9.16 10.01
C ILE A 21 -5.78 -10.53 9.46
N ILE A 22 -6.12 -11.61 10.17
CA ILE A 22 -5.73 -12.98 9.76
C ILE A 22 -6.39 -13.35 8.43
N ILE A 23 -7.68 -13.05 8.26
CA ILE A 23 -8.42 -13.36 7.04
C ILE A 23 -7.83 -12.56 5.86
N LEU A 24 -7.69 -11.25 5.99
CA LEU A 24 -7.16 -10.40 4.94
C LEU A 24 -5.71 -10.73 4.59
N ASN A 25 -4.88 -11.09 5.59
CA ASN A 25 -3.50 -11.50 5.36
C ASN A 25 -3.43 -12.81 4.56
N THR A 26 -4.27 -13.78 4.91
CA THR A 26 -4.33 -15.07 4.22
C THR A 26 -4.77 -14.88 2.76
N LEU A 27 -5.83 -14.10 2.53
CA LEU A 27 -6.29 -13.76 1.18
C LEU A 27 -5.21 -13.05 0.37
N PHE A 28 -4.50 -12.09 0.99
CA PHE A 28 -3.41 -11.38 0.35
C PHE A 28 -2.28 -12.32 -0.06
N ILE A 29 -1.82 -13.20 0.83
CA ILE A 29 -0.74 -14.17 0.52
C ILE A 29 -1.14 -15.09 -0.63
N VAL A 30 -2.35 -15.66 -0.59
CA VAL A 30 -2.83 -16.55 -1.65
C VAL A 30 -2.93 -15.81 -2.98
N CYS A 31 -3.43 -14.57 -2.98
CA CYS A 31 -3.56 -13.80 -4.21
C CYS A 31 -2.24 -13.19 -4.71
N CYS A 32 -1.22 -13.04 -3.86
CA CYS A 32 0.11 -12.54 -4.23
C CYS A 32 1.09 -13.63 -4.69
N LEU A 33 0.67 -14.90 -4.71
CA LEU A 33 1.50 -16.03 -5.18
C LEU A 33 2.10 -15.76 -6.58
N PRO A 34 1.32 -15.27 -7.57
CA PRO A 34 1.90 -14.71 -8.77
C PRO A 34 2.43 -13.29 -8.52
N VAL A 35 3.69 -13.02 -8.83
CA VAL A 35 4.29 -11.67 -8.67
C VAL A 35 3.52 -10.59 -9.45
N LEU A 36 2.85 -10.97 -10.54
CA LEU A 36 2.04 -10.08 -11.36
C LEU A 36 0.80 -9.54 -10.64
N THR A 37 0.25 -10.30 -9.68
CA THR A 37 -1.05 -9.99 -9.04
C THR A 37 -0.90 -9.17 -7.76
N ILE A 38 0.32 -8.90 -7.31
CA ILE A 38 0.64 -8.09 -6.12
C ILE A 38 -0.07 -6.73 -6.18
N GLY A 39 -0.06 -6.04 -7.32
CA GLY A 39 -0.73 -4.74 -7.46
C GLY A 39 -2.24 -4.80 -7.25
N ALA A 40 -2.90 -5.84 -7.81
CA ALA A 40 -4.35 -6.04 -7.63
C ALA A 40 -4.69 -6.44 -6.19
N SER A 41 -3.87 -7.28 -5.56
CA SER A 41 -4.03 -7.68 -4.16
C SER A 41 -3.80 -6.52 -3.19
N LEU A 42 -2.82 -5.65 -3.43
CA LEU A 42 -2.59 -4.42 -2.66
C LEU A 42 -3.79 -3.48 -2.75
N THR A 43 -4.33 -3.30 -3.96
CA THR A 43 -5.54 -2.50 -4.20
C THR A 43 -6.71 -3.04 -3.37
N ALA A 44 -7.01 -4.34 -3.51
CA ALA A 44 -8.11 -4.98 -2.78
C ALA A 44 -7.92 -4.90 -1.26
N LEU A 45 -6.70 -5.15 -0.77
CA LEU A 45 -6.36 -5.09 0.65
C LEU A 45 -6.57 -3.68 1.22
N ALA A 46 -6.06 -2.66 0.54
CA ALA A 46 -6.17 -1.29 1.00
C ALA A 46 -7.63 -0.81 0.99
N THR A 47 -8.40 -1.14 -0.05
CA THR A 47 -9.83 -0.79 -0.13
C THR A 47 -10.64 -1.49 0.96
N MET A 48 -10.37 -2.77 1.25
CA MET A 48 -11.05 -3.49 2.34
C MET A 48 -10.76 -2.83 3.70
N TRP A 49 -9.53 -2.38 3.93
CA TRP A 49 -9.19 -1.65 5.14
C TRP A 49 -9.92 -0.31 5.26
N HIS A 50 -10.05 0.46 4.17
CA HIS A 50 -10.83 1.70 4.18
C HIS A 50 -12.30 1.44 4.52
N ARG A 51 -12.92 0.41 3.94
CA ARG A 51 -14.31 0.01 4.26
C ARG A 51 -14.46 -0.40 5.74
N LEU A 52 -13.53 -1.18 6.25
CA LEU A 52 -13.47 -1.61 7.65
C LEU A 52 -13.17 -0.50 8.66
N LEU A 53 -12.54 0.60 8.24
CA LEU A 53 -12.34 1.79 9.08
C LEU A 53 -13.59 2.66 9.14
N LYS A 54 -14.38 2.68 8.06
CA LYS A 54 -15.70 3.33 8.01
C LYS A 54 -16.81 2.57 8.72
N GLY A 55 -16.53 1.36 9.20
CA GLY A 55 -17.49 0.52 9.91
C GLY A 55 -18.49 -0.18 8.98
N GLU A 56 -18.12 -0.40 7.71
CA GLU A 56 -18.95 -1.18 6.79
C GLU A 56 -18.86 -2.67 7.13
N ASP A 57 -19.95 -3.24 7.65
CA ASP A 57 -20.06 -4.68 7.87
C ASP A 57 -20.12 -5.40 6.51
N THR A 58 -19.01 -6.04 6.15
CA THR A 58 -18.80 -6.58 4.81
C THR A 58 -18.22 -8.00 4.91
N ASP A 59 -18.73 -8.93 4.09
CA ASP A 59 -18.11 -10.25 3.95
C ASP A 59 -16.71 -10.09 3.31
N LEU A 60 -15.68 -10.25 4.14
CA LEU A 60 -14.29 -9.98 3.77
C LEU A 60 -13.84 -10.78 2.55
N VAL A 61 -14.19 -12.06 2.49
CA VAL A 61 -13.71 -12.97 1.45
C VAL A 61 -14.36 -12.61 0.12
N PHE A 62 -15.69 -12.53 0.11
CA PHE A 62 -16.44 -12.22 -1.10
C PHE A 62 -16.07 -10.86 -1.69
N HIS A 63 -16.02 -9.83 -0.85
CA HIS A 63 -15.71 -8.47 -1.31
C HIS A 63 -14.26 -8.29 -1.72
N PHE A 64 -13.31 -8.94 -1.04
CA PHE A 64 -11.91 -8.94 -1.46
C PHE A 64 -11.74 -9.53 -2.86
N PHE A 65 -12.31 -10.72 -3.13
CA PHE A 65 -12.24 -11.33 -4.45
C PHE A 65 -12.95 -10.53 -5.54
N ARG A 66 -14.07 -9.89 -5.20
CA ARG A 66 -14.76 -8.96 -6.10
C ARG A 66 -13.86 -7.77 -6.47
N LEU A 67 -13.30 -7.08 -5.47
CA LEU A 67 -12.40 -5.94 -5.68
C LEU A 67 -11.14 -6.33 -6.46
N PHE A 68 -10.58 -7.50 -6.13
CA PHE A 68 -9.43 -8.06 -6.83
C PHE A 68 -9.74 -8.28 -8.31
N ARG A 69 -10.88 -8.93 -8.63
CA ARG A 69 -11.25 -9.25 -10.01
C ARG A 69 -11.62 -8.01 -10.84
N THR A 70 -12.36 -7.07 -10.25
CA THR A 70 -12.75 -5.83 -10.93
C THR A 70 -11.53 -4.98 -11.29
N ASN A 71 -10.59 -4.83 -10.35
CA ASN A 71 -9.43 -3.95 -10.53
C ASN A 71 -8.20 -4.67 -11.11
N PHE A 72 -8.29 -5.99 -11.36
CA PHE A 72 -7.17 -6.83 -11.76
C PHE A 72 -6.41 -6.25 -12.95
N LYS A 73 -7.11 -5.97 -14.05
CA LYS A 73 -6.47 -5.51 -15.29
C LYS A 73 -5.81 -4.14 -15.13
N GLN A 74 -6.48 -3.21 -14.46
CA GLN A 74 -5.97 -1.86 -14.27
C GLN A 74 -4.78 -1.83 -13.30
N ALA A 75 -4.91 -2.48 -12.15
CA ALA A 75 -3.87 -2.52 -11.13
C ALA A 75 -2.63 -3.29 -11.60
N THR A 76 -2.79 -4.37 -12.36
CA THR A 76 -1.65 -5.14 -12.91
C THR A 76 -0.88 -4.36 -13.97
N VAL A 77 -1.57 -3.63 -14.87
CA VAL A 77 -0.91 -2.79 -15.89
C VAL A 77 -0.11 -1.66 -15.24
N ILE A 78 -0.70 -1.00 -14.24
CA ILE A 78 -0.01 0.03 -13.47
C ILE A 78 1.19 -0.59 -12.74
N TRP A 79 1.00 -1.69 -12.01
CA TRP A 79 2.07 -2.41 -11.30
C TRP A 79 3.25 -2.77 -12.21
N LEU A 80 2.98 -3.28 -13.42
CA LEU A 80 4.03 -3.62 -14.38
C LEU A 80 4.77 -2.39 -14.90
N THR A 81 4.05 -1.30 -15.18
CA THR A 81 4.67 -0.03 -15.61
C THR A 81 5.57 0.51 -14.51
N CYS A 82 5.07 0.49 -13.29
CA CYS A 82 5.75 0.87 -12.06
C CYS A 82 7.01 0.03 -11.81
N LEU A 83 6.94 -1.28 -12.01
CA LEU A 83 8.09 -2.19 -11.92
C LEU A 83 9.13 -1.85 -13.00
N GLY A 84 8.70 -1.57 -14.23
CA GLY A 84 9.58 -1.13 -15.31
C GLY A 84 10.32 0.18 -14.98
N LEU A 85 9.62 1.17 -14.42
CA LEU A 85 10.24 2.43 -13.97
C LEU A 85 11.24 2.21 -12.84
N SER A 86 10.93 1.35 -11.86
CA SER A 86 11.86 0.98 -10.80
C SER A 86 13.12 0.31 -11.36
N ALA A 87 12.98 -0.56 -12.36
CA ALA A 87 14.11 -1.21 -13.01
C ALA A 87 14.99 -0.21 -13.78
N LEU A 88 14.39 0.75 -14.50
CA LEU A 88 15.14 1.82 -15.16
C LEU A 88 15.94 2.66 -14.17
N LEU A 89 15.32 3.10 -13.06
CA LEU A 89 16.00 3.84 -12.00
C LEU A 89 17.17 3.06 -11.38
N TYR A 90 17.01 1.74 -11.23
CA TYR A 90 18.09 0.88 -10.75
C TYR A 90 19.24 0.77 -11.76
N LEU A 91 18.93 0.69 -13.06
CA LEU A 91 19.94 0.71 -14.12
C LEU A 91 20.68 2.05 -14.15
N ASP A 92 19.96 3.17 -14.05
CA ASP A 92 20.57 4.50 -13.97
C ASP A 92 21.50 4.62 -12.77
N TYR A 93 21.08 4.12 -11.60
CA TYR A 93 21.92 4.05 -10.41
C TYR A 93 23.18 3.20 -10.64
N CYS A 94 23.06 2.06 -11.31
CA CYS A 94 24.18 1.20 -11.65
C CYS A 94 25.15 1.89 -12.64
N LEU A 95 24.64 2.63 -13.61
CA LEU A 95 25.46 3.40 -14.54
C LEU A 95 26.21 4.52 -13.82
N PHE A 96 25.53 5.29 -12.97
CA PHE A 96 26.18 6.38 -12.23
C PHE A 96 27.26 5.87 -11.27
N SER A 97 27.03 4.74 -10.58
CA SER A 97 28.02 4.16 -9.67
C SER A 97 29.30 3.65 -10.37
N ASN A 98 29.20 3.28 -11.65
CA ASN A 98 30.35 2.87 -12.47
C ASN A 98 31.11 4.05 -13.10
N THR A 99 30.61 5.29 -12.99
CA THR A 99 31.26 6.48 -13.58
C THR A 99 31.89 7.38 -12.51
N ALA A 100 33.19 7.69 -12.66
CA ALA A 100 33.97 8.40 -11.64
C ALA A 100 33.45 9.82 -11.31
N PHE A 101 32.82 10.52 -12.25
CA PHE A 101 32.33 11.89 -12.03
C PHE A 101 30.95 11.98 -11.37
N LEU A 102 30.13 10.93 -11.46
CA LEU A 102 28.73 10.93 -11.01
C LEU A 102 28.52 10.04 -9.78
N ASN A 103 29.57 9.38 -9.29
CA ASN A 103 29.48 8.49 -8.14
C ASN A 103 29.08 9.24 -6.85
N GLU A 104 29.61 10.44 -6.61
CA GLU A 104 29.26 11.24 -5.42
C GLU A 104 27.90 11.98 -5.54
N TYR A 105 27.52 12.43 -6.74
CA TYR A 105 26.33 13.27 -6.93
C TYR A 105 25.12 12.53 -7.52
N GLY A 106 25.31 11.37 -8.15
CA GLY A 106 24.26 10.62 -8.85
C GLY A 106 23.12 10.18 -7.93
N ILE A 107 23.43 9.84 -6.68
CA ILE A 107 22.42 9.47 -5.68
C ILE A 107 21.48 10.64 -5.39
N TRP A 108 22.03 11.85 -5.22
CA TRP A 108 21.23 13.04 -4.90
C TRP A 108 20.31 13.45 -6.04
N ILE A 109 20.72 13.20 -7.29
CA ILE A 109 19.90 13.45 -8.48
C ILE A 109 18.76 12.42 -8.59
N LEU A 110 19.02 11.15 -8.26
CA LEU A 110 18.03 10.06 -8.37
C LEU A 110 17.05 9.97 -7.20
N LEU A 111 17.45 10.43 -6.01
CA LEU A 111 16.64 10.39 -4.79
C LEU A 111 15.21 10.94 -4.96
N PRO A 112 14.97 12.14 -5.52
CA PRO A 112 13.61 12.65 -5.68
C PRO A 112 12.72 11.79 -6.58
N PHE A 113 13.28 11.21 -7.64
CA PHE A 113 12.54 10.30 -8.53
C PHE A 113 12.15 9.01 -7.80
N PHE A 114 13.05 8.46 -6.99
CA PHE A 114 12.77 7.29 -6.18
C PHE A 114 11.68 7.54 -5.13
N VAL A 115 11.73 8.68 -4.42
CA VAL A 115 10.72 9.07 -3.43
C VAL A 115 9.35 9.26 -4.09
N LEU A 116 9.31 9.92 -5.25
CA LEU A 116 8.08 10.16 -6.01
C LEU A 116 7.48 8.85 -6.52
N LEU A 117 8.31 7.92 -7.00
CA LEU A 117 7.86 6.60 -7.43
C LEU A 117 7.27 5.80 -6.27
N CYS A 118 7.99 5.69 -5.14
CA CYS A 118 7.54 4.98 -3.95
C CYS A 118 6.24 5.57 -3.37
N GLY A 119 6.17 6.90 -3.24
CA GLY A 119 4.97 7.59 -2.76
C GLY A 119 3.78 7.41 -3.71
N GLY A 120 4.05 7.46 -5.02
CA GLY A 120 3.08 7.17 -6.07
C GLY A 120 2.50 5.76 -5.92
N MET A 121 3.32 4.72 -5.75
CA MET A 121 2.83 3.35 -5.57
C MET A 121 1.83 3.25 -4.42
N THR A 122 2.19 3.81 -3.26
CA THR A 122 1.37 3.61 -2.07
C THR A 122 0.06 4.37 -2.13
N LEU A 123 -0.04 5.46 -2.89
CA LEU A 123 -1.27 6.22 -3.07
C LEU A 123 -2.11 5.72 -4.25
N ILE A 124 -1.48 5.25 -5.33
CA ILE A 124 -2.19 4.80 -6.54
C ILE A 124 -3.04 3.57 -6.27
N PHE A 125 -2.52 2.56 -5.55
CA PHE A 125 -3.25 1.33 -5.29
C PHE A 125 -4.54 1.52 -4.47
N PRO A 126 -4.56 2.23 -3.33
CA PRO A 126 -5.82 2.54 -2.65
C PRO A 126 -6.74 3.41 -3.50
N TYR A 127 -6.20 4.35 -4.29
CA TYR A 127 -7.01 5.22 -5.15
C TYR A 127 -7.81 4.45 -6.20
N ILE A 128 -7.19 3.47 -6.87
CA ILE A 128 -7.86 2.64 -7.90
C ILE A 128 -9.13 2.00 -7.34
N GLY A 129 -9.06 1.41 -6.14
CA GLY A 129 -10.20 0.72 -5.55
C GLY A 129 -11.25 1.63 -4.90
N LEU A 130 -10.97 2.93 -4.75
CA LEU A 130 -11.89 3.91 -4.16
C LEU A 130 -12.65 4.74 -5.20
N PHE A 131 -12.05 5.08 -6.34
CA PHE A 131 -12.59 6.08 -7.28
C PHE A 131 -12.96 5.54 -8.67
N GLU A 132 -12.71 4.25 -9.00
CA GLU A 132 -13.09 3.59 -10.28
C GLU A 132 -12.82 4.41 -11.56
N ASP A 133 -11.80 5.27 -11.52
CA ASP A 133 -11.44 6.19 -12.61
C ASP A 133 -10.59 5.52 -13.71
N PRO A 134 -10.58 6.06 -14.94
CA PRO A 134 -9.69 5.59 -16.00
C PRO A 134 -8.20 5.78 -15.63
N THR A 135 -7.34 4.91 -16.15
CA THR A 135 -5.89 4.83 -15.82
C THR A 135 -5.15 6.17 -15.85
N ARG A 136 -5.45 7.03 -16.83
CA ARG A 136 -4.83 8.36 -16.94
C ARG A 136 -5.21 9.28 -15.78
N LYS A 137 -6.50 9.29 -15.40
CA LYS A 137 -6.99 10.08 -14.26
C LYS A 137 -6.44 9.53 -12.94
N VAL A 138 -6.40 8.21 -12.77
CA VAL A 138 -5.77 7.57 -11.61
C VAL A 138 -4.34 8.06 -11.41
N CYS A 139 -3.52 8.06 -12.47
CA CYS A 139 -2.14 8.50 -12.38
C CYS A 139 -2.03 9.99 -12.04
N LEU A 140 -2.78 10.84 -12.73
CA LEU A 140 -2.74 12.30 -12.53
C LEU A 140 -3.27 12.70 -11.16
N ASN A 141 -4.41 12.13 -10.74
CA ASN A 141 -5.04 12.47 -9.47
C ASN A 141 -4.20 11.94 -8.30
N SER A 142 -3.67 10.73 -8.37
CA SER A 142 -2.77 10.20 -7.32
C SER A 142 -1.50 11.05 -7.20
N PHE A 143 -0.96 11.51 -8.33
CA PHE A 143 0.18 12.41 -8.35
C PHE A 143 -0.16 13.78 -7.75
N LEU A 144 -1.32 14.35 -8.09
CA LEU A 144 -1.79 15.62 -7.55
C LEU A 144 -2.00 15.52 -6.03
N ILE A 145 -2.58 14.41 -5.54
CA ILE A 145 -2.76 14.14 -4.11
C ILE A 145 -1.42 14.11 -3.37
N ALA A 146 -0.40 13.45 -3.96
CA ALA A 146 0.95 13.41 -3.42
C ALA A 146 1.58 14.81 -3.30
N LEU A 147 1.38 15.65 -4.31
CA LEU A 147 1.87 17.03 -4.33
C LEU A 147 1.12 17.96 -3.36
N LEU A 148 -0.19 17.76 -3.18
CA LEU A 148 -0.98 18.54 -2.23
C LEU A 148 -0.66 18.19 -0.76
N ASN A 149 -0.23 16.95 -0.50
CA ASN A 149 0.05 16.46 0.85
C ASN A 149 1.49 15.92 0.97
N PRO A 150 2.52 16.78 0.78
CA PRO A 150 3.90 16.33 0.69
C PRO A 150 4.42 15.77 2.03
N ILE A 151 4.04 16.38 3.16
CA ILE A 151 4.49 15.94 4.50
C ILE A 151 4.00 14.51 4.79
N GLN A 152 2.72 14.23 4.53
CA GLN A 152 2.14 12.91 4.75
C GLN A 152 2.71 11.88 3.76
N THR A 153 2.92 12.26 2.50
CA THR A 153 3.54 11.39 1.50
C THR A 153 4.97 11.02 1.89
N ILE A 154 5.77 11.98 2.34
CA ILE A 154 7.14 11.75 2.82
C ILE A 154 7.12 10.81 4.03
N PHE A 155 6.23 11.06 5.00
CA PHE A 155 6.11 10.22 6.18
C PHE A 155 5.73 8.78 5.81
N LEU A 156 4.81 8.62 4.87
CA LEU A 156 4.36 7.32 4.39
C LEU A 156 5.47 6.58 3.63
N VAL A 157 6.23 7.27 2.78
CA VAL A 157 7.40 6.71 2.10
C VAL A 157 8.44 6.26 3.11
N PHE A 158 8.75 7.11 4.10
CA PHE A 158 9.69 6.79 5.17
C PHE A 158 9.25 5.59 5.99
N PHE A 159 7.96 5.53 6.37
CA PHE A 159 7.39 4.40 7.09
C PHE A 159 7.55 3.08 6.31
N ASN A 160 7.24 3.09 5.02
CA ASN A 160 7.38 1.90 4.18
C ASN A 160 8.85 1.50 3.98
N LEU A 161 9.74 2.46 3.74
CA LEU A 161 11.18 2.22 3.68
C LEU A 161 11.73 1.65 4.98
N ALA A 162 11.30 2.15 6.13
CA ALA A 162 11.72 1.66 7.43
C ALA A 162 11.34 0.19 7.63
N VAL A 163 10.11 -0.19 7.26
CA VAL A 163 9.64 -1.59 7.33
C VAL A 163 10.47 -2.50 6.43
N VAL A 164 10.73 -2.06 5.18
CA VAL A 164 11.55 -2.82 4.23
C VAL A 164 13.00 -2.93 4.71
N TYR A 165 13.59 -1.82 5.18
CA TYR A 165 14.94 -1.77 5.70
C TYR A 165 15.13 -2.69 6.90
N ILE A 166 14.26 -2.61 7.92
CA ILE A 166 14.31 -3.48 9.10
C ILE A 166 14.20 -4.96 8.68
N SER A 167 13.37 -5.27 7.70
CA SER A 167 13.17 -6.64 7.20
C SER A 167 14.40 -7.19 6.46
N LEU A 168 15.15 -6.35 5.75
CA LEU A 168 16.26 -6.78 4.88
C LEU A 168 17.67 -6.53 5.46
N SER A 169 17.79 -5.82 6.58
CA SER A 169 19.08 -5.40 7.12
C SER A 169 19.95 -6.55 7.67
N SER A 170 19.39 -7.73 7.94
CA SER A 170 20.20 -8.93 8.25
C SER A 170 19.46 -10.22 7.90
N PRO A 171 20.18 -11.33 7.63
CA PRO A 171 19.55 -12.62 7.33
C PRO A 171 18.62 -13.12 8.45
N GLU A 172 18.98 -12.90 9.72
CA GLU A 172 18.14 -13.26 10.88
C GLU A 172 16.86 -12.43 10.94
N ARG A 173 16.95 -11.13 10.63
CA ARG A 173 15.78 -10.24 10.55
C ARG A 173 14.89 -10.59 9.37
N LEU A 174 15.45 -11.07 8.26
CA LEU A 174 14.70 -11.54 7.11
C LEU A 174 13.83 -12.76 7.47
N LEU A 175 14.41 -13.76 8.15
CA LEU A 175 13.65 -14.92 8.62
C LEU A 175 12.52 -14.49 9.57
N THR A 176 12.84 -13.63 10.53
CA THR A 176 11.85 -13.06 11.47
C THR A 176 10.74 -12.31 10.74
N ALA A 177 11.09 -11.53 9.71
CA ALA A 177 10.14 -10.80 8.88
C ALA A 177 9.23 -11.78 8.11
N ILE A 178 9.77 -12.82 7.49
CA ILE A 178 8.97 -13.83 6.78
C ILE A 178 7.93 -14.46 7.73
N TYR A 179 8.33 -14.86 8.95
CA TYR A 179 7.39 -15.37 9.93
C TYR A 179 6.32 -14.34 10.29
N LEU A 180 6.71 -13.11 10.60
CA LEU A 180 5.79 -12.03 10.98
C LEU A 180 4.79 -11.69 9.87
N PHE A 181 5.26 -11.58 8.62
CA PHE A 181 4.44 -11.29 7.47
C PHE A 181 3.47 -12.43 7.14
N THR A 182 3.87 -13.68 7.37
CA THR A 182 3.01 -14.86 7.16
C THR A 182 1.82 -14.89 8.12
N PHE A 183 1.99 -14.50 9.39
CA PHE A 183 0.95 -14.58 10.43
C PHE A 183 0.10 -13.30 10.61
N GLY A 184 0.22 -12.31 9.72
CA GLY A 184 -0.61 -11.10 9.79
C GLY A 184 0.11 -9.80 9.45
N GLY A 185 1.42 -9.84 9.23
CA GLY A 185 2.22 -8.64 9.03
C GLY A 185 1.83 -7.80 7.82
N PHE A 186 1.41 -8.41 6.69
CA PHE A 186 1.03 -7.62 5.49
C PHE A 186 -0.28 -6.88 5.73
N ALA A 187 -1.26 -7.55 6.32
CA ALA A 187 -2.53 -6.92 6.67
C ALA A 187 -2.34 -5.82 7.72
N LEU A 188 -1.52 -6.05 8.75
CA LEU A 188 -1.17 -5.03 9.75
C LEU A 188 -0.45 -3.83 9.15
N TRP A 189 0.54 -4.08 8.29
CA TRP A 189 1.28 -3.03 7.59
C TRP A 189 0.36 -2.20 6.69
N SER A 190 -0.53 -2.86 5.93
CA SER A 190 -1.51 -2.18 5.09
C SER A 190 -2.52 -1.39 5.93
N PHE A 191 -2.94 -1.90 7.09
CA PHE A 191 -3.84 -1.18 8.00
C PHE A 191 -3.25 0.14 8.48
N LEU A 192 -1.97 0.13 8.86
CA LEU A 192 -1.26 1.34 9.28
C LEU A 192 -1.11 2.34 8.14
N ASN A 193 -0.75 1.87 6.94
CA ASN A 193 -0.72 2.70 5.74
C ASN A 193 -2.08 3.34 5.45
N VAL A 194 -3.14 2.54 5.48
CA VAL A 194 -4.50 2.99 5.21
C VAL A 194 -4.97 4.01 6.25
N ARG A 195 -4.64 3.86 7.54
CA ARG A 195 -4.96 4.90 8.54
C ARG A 195 -4.30 6.24 8.25
N LEU A 196 -3.08 6.25 7.69
CA LEU A 196 -2.40 7.48 7.32
C LEU A 196 -3.03 8.11 6.07
N THR A 197 -3.44 7.29 5.10
CA THR A 197 -4.06 7.77 3.86
C THR A 197 -5.55 8.08 4.01
N ASP A 198 -6.24 7.51 5.00
CA ASP A 198 -7.68 7.71 5.22
C ASP A 198 -8.00 9.18 5.47
N GLN A 199 -7.14 9.90 6.21
CA GLN A 199 -7.27 11.35 6.43
C GLN A 199 -7.17 12.17 5.14
N ILE A 200 -6.45 11.66 4.13
CA ILE A 200 -6.28 12.31 2.83
C ILE A 200 -7.50 12.01 1.97
N PHE A 201 -7.87 10.73 1.86
CA PHE A 201 -8.95 10.28 1.00
C PHE A 201 -10.34 10.69 1.52
N SER A 202 -10.55 10.77 2.84
CA SER A 202 -11.81 11.26 3.41
C SER A 202 -12.05 12.72 3.07
N LYS A 203 -11.04 13.60 3.20
CA LYS A 203 -11.12 15.01 2.77
C LYS A 203 -11.46 15.16 1.30
N ILE A 204 -10.98 14.24 0.47
CA ILE A 204 -11.24 14.26 -0.98
C ILE A 204 -12.66 13.80 -1.28
N GLN A 205 -13.14 12.75 -0.61
CA GLN A 205 -14.52 12.25 -0.75
C GLN A 205 -15.56 13.25 -0.23
N GLU A 206 -15.24 13.99 0.84
CA GLU A 206 -16.11 15.03 1.40
C GLU A 206 -16.03 16.36 0.61
N GLY A 207 -14.88 16.65 0.00
CA GLY A 207 -14.58 17.93 -0.64
C GLY A 207 -14.93 18.04 -2.13
N GLY A 208 -15.31 16.95 -2.80
CA GLY A 208 -15.70 16.98 -4.23
C GLY A 208 -14.64 17.54 -5.19
N VAL A 209 -13.35 17.54 -4.80
CA VAL A 209 -12.30 18.32 -5.50
C VAL A 209 -11.90 17.74 -6.86
N PHE A 210 -12.29 16.50 -7.17
CA PHE A 210 -11.94 15.83 -8.44
C PHE A 210 -13.14 15.46 -9.32
N GLU A 211 -14.35 15.95 -9.00
CA GLU A 211 -15.57 15.63 -9.75
C GLU A 211 -15.88 16.62 -10.89
N LYS A 212 -14.87 17.37 -11.38
CA LYS A 212 -14.99 18.22 -12.57
C LYS A 212 -13.96 17.88 -13.63
#